data_AF-A0A928PU34-F1
#
_entry.id   AF-A0A928PU34-F1
#
_cell.length_a   1.000
_cell.length_b   1.000
_cell.length_c   1.000
_cell.angle_alpha   90.00
_cell.angle_beta   90.00
_cell.angle_gamma   90.00
#
_symmetry.space_group_name_H-M   'P 1'
#
loop_
_entity.id
_entity.type
_entity.pdbx_description
1 polymer ?
#
loop_
_entity_poly.entity_id
_entity_poly.type
_entity_poly.pdbx_seq_one_letter_code
_entity_poly.pdbx_strand_id
1 'polypeptide(L)'
;MKKPEDKEFGYKFLTPFMRPLFRFFYSPKIIGAEKIPKDAAIVIAGNHKHVYDQCLTIMATKRVIHYMAKKEYFEGKLAPFFRAVGCIPVDRSRRDFSSAKSAMKVLKDGGAIGIFPEGTRNKTDKFLLRFKTGAVSMAKKSDAYIVPFGLTGDYKFRSKNLTVRYGEPFKVDDMTVEEANDKLYHEVERLMQENLKAEKTA
;
A
#
# COMPACT_ATOMS: atom_id res chain seq x y z
N MET A 1 15.52 20.57 -6.41
CA MET A 1 14.80 19.30 -6.10
C MET A 1 15.71 18.15 -6.49
N LYS A 2 16.02 17.22 -5.59
CA LYS A 2 16.80 16.01 -5.92
C LYS A 2 16.07 15.17 -6.97
N LYS A 3 16.81 14.56 -7.89
CA LYS A 3 16.26 13.81 -9.03
C LYS A 3 15.49 12.57 -8.54
N PRO A 4 14.53 12.02 -9.29
CA PRO A 4 13.81 10.79 -8.93
C PRO A 4 14.77 9.65 -8.55
N GLU A 5 15.87 9.52 -9.30
CA GLU A 5 16.94 8.52 -9.03
C GLU A 5 17.56 8.61 -7.61
N ASP A 6 17.64 9.81 -7.02
CA ASP A 6 18.21 10.00 -5.66
C ASP A 6 17.27 9.48 -4.55
N LYS A 7 15.96 9.41 -4.83
CA LYS A 7 14.94 8.96 -3.86
C LYS A 7 14.82 7.44 -3.81
N GLU A 8 15.24 6.74 -4.86
CA GLU A 8 15.19 5.28 -4.91
C GLU A 8 16.39 4.62 -4.22
N PHE A 9 17.51 5.34 -4.11
CA PHE A 9 18.75 4.80 -3.54
C PHE A 9 18.58 4.39 -2.08
N GLY A 10 17.96 5.25 -1.26
CA GLY A 10 17.64 4.93 0.14
C GLY A 10 16.68 3.75 0.27
N TYR A 11 15.67 3.68 -0.60
CA TYR A 11 14.72 2.57 -0.64
C TYR A 11 15.39 1.23 -0.97
N LYS A 12 16.23 1.20 -2.01
CA LYS A 12 16.97 0.00 -2.45
C LYS A 12 17.98 -0.48 -1.40
N PHE A 13 18.52 0.42 -0.58
CA PHE A 13 19.43 0.08 0.51
C PHE A 13 18.70 -0.40 1.78
N LEU A 14 17.54 0.17 2.11
CA LEU A 14 16.80 -0.15 3.35
C LEU A 14 15.97 -1.43 3.26
N THR A 15 15.32 -1.69 2.11
CA THR A 15 14.42 -2.84 1.94
C THR A 15 15.09 -4.21 2.17
N PRO A 16 16.36 -4.46 1.75
CA PRO A 16 17.06 -5.72 2.04
C PRO A 16 17.20 -6.04 3.54
N PHE A 17 17.29 -5.04 4.41
CA PHE A 17 17.38 -5.24 5.87
C PHE A 17 16.00 -5.43 6.52
N MET A 18 14.94 -4.84 5.95
CA MET A 18 13.58 -4.98 6.48
C MET A 18 13.07 -6.42 6.36
N ARG A 19 13.36 -7.11 5.25
CA ARG A 19 12.93 -8.50 5.01
C ARG A 19 13.35 -9.50 6.09
N PRO A 20 14.65 -9.66 6.42
CA PRO A 20 15.08 -10.59 7.47
C PRO A 20 14.55 -10.17 8.85
N LEU A 21 14.50 -8.87 9.14
CA LEU A 21 13.96 -8.36 10.40
C LEU A 21 12.49 -8.75 10.59
N PHE A 22 11.63 -8.45 9.61
CA PHE A 22 10.21 -8.81 9.70
C PHE A 22 10.00 -10.33 9.69
N ARG A 23 10.81 -11.09 8.95
CA ARG A 23 10.75 -12.55 8.98
C ARG A 23 11.09 -13.12 10.34
N PHE A 24 12.09 -12.57 11.01
CA PHE A 24 12.50 -12.96 12.36
C PHE A 24 11.44 -12.61 13.41
N PHE A 25 10.93 -11.37 13.41
CA PHE A 25 9.99 -10.91 14.43
C PHE A 25 8.56 -11.40 14.20
N TYR A 26 8.08 -11.45 12.96
CA TYR A 26 6.65 -11.65 12.66
C TYR A 26 6.35 -12.77 11.68
N SER A 27 7.39 -13.39 11.07
CA SER A 27 7.24 -14.50 10.11
C SER A 27 6.06 -14.35 9.13
N PRO A 28 5.93 -13.20 8.42
CA PRO A 28 4.74 -12.93 7.63
C PRO A 28 4.62 -13.87 6.43
N LYS A 29 3.40 -14.29 6.14
CA LYS A 29 3.04 -15.01 4.90
C LYS A 29 2.73 -13.98 3.83
N ILE A 30 3.47 -14.01 2.72
CA ILE A 30 3.24 -13.15 1.55
C ILE A 30 2.76 -14.05 0.41
N ILE A 31 1.52 -13.86 -0.02
CA ILE A 31 0.85 -14.71 -1.00
C ILE A 31 0.41 -13.86 -2.19
N GLY A 32 0.65 -14.32 -3.42
CA GLY A 32 0.24 -13.58 -4.63
C GLY A 32 1.18 -12.45 -5.04
N ALA A 33 2.38 -12.36 -4.47
CA ALA A 33 3.32 -11.27 -4.79
C ALA A 33 3.74 -11.24 -6.27
N GLU A 34 3.71 -12.39 -6.94
CA GLU A 34 3.94 -12.57 -8.37
C GLU A 34 2.91 -11.83 -9.24
N LYS A 35 1.72 -11.52 -8.70
CA LYS A 35 0.66 -10.79 -9.40
C LYS A 35 0.92 -9.30 -9.52
N ILE A 36 1.88 -8.76 -8.76
CA ILE A 36 2.21 -7.34 -8.78
C ILE A 36 2.91 -7.02 -10.12
N PRO A 37 2.30 -6.21 -11.01
CA PRO A 37 2.93 -5.86 -12.28
C PRO A 37 4.31 -5.22 -12.07
N LYS A 38 5.30 -5.62 -12.88
CA LYS A 38 6.70 -5.15 -12.76
C LYS A 38 6.93 -3.82 -13.50
N ASP A 39 6.32 -3.67 -14.67
CA ASP A 39 6.66 -2.63 -15.65
C ASP A 39 5.43 -1.79 -16.10
N ALA A 40 4.48 -1.56 -15.19
CA ALA A 40 3.26 -0.76 -15.45
C ALA A 40 2.99 0.23 -14.32
N ALA A 41 2.26 1.33 -14.54
CA ALA A 41 1.81 2.17 -13.43
C ALA A 41 0.88 1.36 -12.50
N ILE A 42 1.11 1.40 -11.18
CA ILE A 42 0.28 0.66 -10.22
C ILE A 42 -0.16 1.49 -9.02
N VAL A 43 -1.38 1.24 -8.56
CA VAL A 43 -1.90 1.66 -7.26
C VAL A 43 -2.12 0.41 -6.42
N ILE A 44 -1.25 0.18 -5.43
CA ILE A 44 -1.39 -0.93 -4.48
C ILE A 44 -2.27 -0.49 -3.31
N ALA A 45 -3.41 -1.16 -3.13
CA ALA A 45 -4.47 -0.72 -2.23
C ALA A 45 -5.09 -1.87 -1.44
N GLY A 46 -5.30 -1.65 -0.15
CA GLY A 46 -5.78 -2.68 0.77
C GLY A 46 -6.13 -2.12 2.14
N ASN A 47 -6.53 -3.00 3.04
CA ASN A 47 -6.90 -2.60 4.39
C ASN A 47 -5.70 -2.14 5.23
N HIS A 48 -5.96 -1.39 6.30
CA HIS A 48 -4.99 -0.76 7.16
C HIS A 48 -5.35 -0.96 8.63
N LYS A 49 -4.53 -1.71 9.35
CA LYS A 49 -4.68 -2.10 10.75
C LYS A 49 -3.50 -1.64 11.62
N HIS A 50 -2.31 -1.48 11.05
CA HIS A 50 -1.09 -1.23 11.79
C HIS A 50 -0.15 -0.25 11.07
N VAL A 51 0.74 0.39 11.83
CA VAL A 51 1.74 1.32 11.29
C VAL A 51 2.80 0.64 10.41
N TYR A 52 2.84 -0.69 10.38
CA TYR A 52 3.82 -1.46 9.59
C TYR A 52 3.21 -2.16 8.38
N ASP A 53 1.94 -1.91 8.06
CA ASP A 53 1.25 -2.55 6.93
C ASP A 53 1.96 -2.29 5.60
N GLN A 54 2.44 -1.07 5.38
CA GLN A 54 3.20 -0.73 4.19
C GLN A 54 4.53 -1.51 4.09
N CYS A 55 5.09 -2.00 5.19
CA CYS A 55 6.32 -2.79 5.15
C CYS A 55 6.08 -4.13 4.45
N LEU A 56 4.91 -4.75 4.65
CA LEU A 56 4.57 -6.03 4.02
C LEU A 56 4.47 -5.92 2.50
N THR A 57 3.97 -4.79 2.01
CA THR A 57 3.88 -4.51 0.56
C THR A 57 5.22 -4.12 -0.04
N ILE A 58 6.00 -3.28 0.66
CA ILE A 58 7.38 -2.94 0.29
C ILE A 58 8.24 -4.20 0.17
N MET A 59 8.06 -5.17 1.06
CA MET A 59 8.80 -6.44 1.02
C MET A 59 8.29 -7.40 -0.06
N ALA A 60 7.07 -7.24 -0.59
CA ALA A 60 6.50 -8.16 -1.58
C ALA A 60 7.04 -7.95 -2.99
N THR A 61 7.59 -6.77 -3.30
CA THR A 61 8.05 -6.44 -4.66
C THR A 61 9.43 -5.78 -4.66
N LYS A 62 10.09 -5.75 -5.83
CA LYS A 62 11.33 -4.98 -6.05
C LYS A 62 11.05 -3.53 -6.44
N ARG A 63 9.78 -3.19 -6.71
CA ARG A 63 9.37 -1.84 -7.10
C ARG A 63 9.44 -0.88 -5.93
N VAL A 64 9.79 0.37 -6.21
CA VAL A 64 9.71 1.45 -5.23
C VAL A 64 8.25 1.88 -5.09
N ILE A 65 7.63 1.56 -3.94
CA ILE A 65 6.25 1.96 -3.65
C ILE A 65 6.26 3.27 -2.87
N HIS A 66 5.72 4.32 -3.47
CA HIS A 66 5.59 5.62 -2.84
C HIS A 66 4.29 5.70 -2.02
N TYR A 67 4.41 5.60 -0.70
CA TYR A 67 3.29 5.71 0.22
C TYR A 67 2.96 7.16 0.56
N MET A 68 1.67 7.45 0.67
CA MET A 68 1.16 8.71 1.22
C MET A 68 1.29 8.72 2.75
N ALA A 69 2.07 9.67 3.29
CA ALA A 69 2.36 9.78 4.72
C ALA A 69 1.97 11.15 5.26
N LYS A 70 1.60 11.22 6.54
CA LYS A 70 1.24 12.46 7.23
C LYS A 70 2.37 13.50 7.17
N LYS A 71 2.05 14.77 6.86
CA LYS A 71 3.05 15.85 6.72
C LYS A 71 3.93 16.02 7.96
N GLU A 72 3.37 15.81 9.15
CA GLU A 72 4.05 15.89 10.45
C GLU A 72 5.24 14.92 10.54
N TYR A 73 5.21 13.79 9.81
CA TYR A 73 6.35 12.87 9.74
C TYR A 73 7.56 13.45 9.01
N PHE A 74 7.37 14.50 8.23
CA PHE A 74 8.43 15.22 7.51
C PHE A 74 8.99 16.43 8.27
N GLU A 75 8.47 16.69 9.47
CA GLU A 75 8.90 17.79 10.33
C GLU A 75 9.71 17.28 11.55
N GLY A 76 9.60 16.00 11.89
CA GLY A 76 10.31 15.38 13.02
C GLY A 76 11.68 14.77 12.68
N LYS A 77 12.31 14.13 13.68
CA LYS A 77 13.62 13.46 13.56
C LYS A 77 13.69 12.35 12.49
N LEU A 78 12.54 11.76 12.16
CA LEU A 78 12.41 10.71 11.14
C LEU A 78 12.19 11.27 9.72
N ALA A 79 12.12 12.60 9.56
CA ALA A 79 11.87 13.21 8.26
C ALA A 79 12.89 12.82 7.16
N PRO A 80 14.21 12.69 7.45
CA PRO A 80 15.16 12.19 6.46
C PRO A 80 14.80 10.79 5.96
N PHE A 81 14.34 9.90 6.85
CA PHE A 81 13.91 8.54 6.50
C PHE A 81 12.72 8.56 5.55
N PHE A 82 11.64 9.28 5.89
CA PHE A 82 10.44 9.35 5.05
C PHE A 82 10.73 9.95 3.67
N ARG A 83 11.65 10.92 3.58
CA ARG A 83 12.12 11.46 2.29
C ARG A 83 12.95 10.43 1.52
N ALA A 84 13.83 9.70 2.18
CA ALA A 84 14.72 8.71 1.58
C ALA A 84 14.00 7.45 1.07
N VAL A 85 12.85 7.10 1.65
CA VAL A 85 11.99 6.01 1.15
C VAL A 85 10.93 6.50 0.16
N GLY A 86 10.99 7.77 -0.23
CA GLY A 86 10.14 8.35 -1.27
C GLY A 86 8.68 8.57 -0.86
N CYS A 87 8.35 8.67 0.43
CA CYS A 87 6.97 8.96 0.84
C CYS A 87 6.49 10.33 0.34
N ILE A 88 5.20 10.41 0.02
CA ILE A 88 4.53 11.65 -0.41
C ILE A 88 3.85 12.27 0.82
N PRO A 89 4.21 13.51 1.22
CA PRO A 89 3.57 14.18 2.34
C PRO A 89 2.12 14.53 2.02
N VAL A 90 1.23 14.27 2.97
CA VAL A 90 -0.19 14.61 2.91
C VAL A 90 -0.54 15.49 4.11
N ASP A 91 -0.95 16.71 3.83
CA ASP A 91 -1.64 17.55 4.80
C ASP A 91 -3.11 17.14 4.83
N ARG A 92 -3.56 16.58 5.95
CA ARG A 92 -4.95 16.15 6.14
C ARG A 92 -5.84 17.26 6.70
N SER A 93 -5.24 18.34 7.19
CA SER A 93 -5.96 19.50 7.76
C SER A 93 -6.42 20.46 6.68
N ARG A 94 -5.70 20.50 5.56
CA ARG A 94 -6.04 21.29 4.38
C ARG A 94 -6.55 20.39 3.27
N ARG A 95 -7.54 20.86 2.48
CA ARG A 95 -7.88 20.26 1.18
C ARG A 95 -6.79 20.59 0.16
N ASP A 96 -5.54 20.21 0.45
CA ASP A 96 -4.41 20.45 -0.44
C ASP A 96 -4.27 19.29 -1.44
N PHE A 97 -4.44 19.62 -2.72
CA PHE A 97 -4.33 18.69 -3.83
C PHE A 97 -2.86 18.40 -4.24
N SER A 98 -1.87 19.03 -3.59
CA SER A 98 -0.44 18.84 -3.88
C SER A 98 0.02 17.38 -3.77
N SER A 99 -0.50 16.65 -2.78
CA SER A 99 -0.24 15.23 -2.58
C SER A 99 -0.77 14.37 -3.73
N ALA A 100 -2.00 14.59 -4.14
CA ALA A 100 -2.62 13.93 -5.29
C ALA A 100 -1.85 14.25 -6.58
N LYS A 101 -1.43 15.51 -6.80
CA LYS A 101 -0.62 15.92 -7.95
C LYS A 101 0.73 15.18 -8.00
N SER A 102 1.38 15.03 -6.84
CA SER A 102 2.64 14.29 -6.73
C SER A 102 2.46 12.80 -7.03
N ALA A 103 1.39 12.20 -6.51
CA ALA A 103 1.06 10.80 -6.78
C ALA A 103 0.73 10.57 -8.27
N MET A 104 -0.04 11.48 -8.88
CA MET A 104 -0.33 11.45 -10.31
C MET A 104 0.93 11.56 -11.17
N LYS A 105 1.92 12.35 -10.75
CA LYS A 105 3.22 12.41 -11.46
C LYS A 105 3.92 11.04 -11.43
N VAL A 106 4.03 10.42 -10.25
CA VAL A 106 4.63 9.08 -10.11
C VAL A 106 3.92 8.06 -11.00
N LEU A 107 2.58 8.08 -11.04
CA LEU A 107 1.81 7.14 -11.86
C LEU A 107 2.00 7.39 -13.37
N LYS A 108 2.01 8.67 -13.81
CA LYS A 108 2.28 9.02 -15.21
C LYS A 108 3.68 8.64 -15.66
N ASP A 109 4.64 8.60 -14.74
CA ASP A 109 6.01 8.15 -14.99
C ASP A 109 6.14 6.59 -14.91
N GLY A 110 5.02 5.85 -14.83
CA GLY A 110 5.01 4.39 -14.77
C GLY A 110 5.30 3.80 -13.38
N GLY A 111 5.33 4.63 -12.33
CA GLY A 111 5.69 4.25 -10.97
C GLY A 111 4.59 3.54 -10.17
N ALA A 112 4.87 3.31 -8.89
CA ALA A 112 3.96 2.63 -7.96
C ALA A 112 3.55 3.52 -6.78
N ILE A 113 2.24 3.63 -6.54
CA ILE A 113 1.67 4.32 -5.38
C ILE A 113 1.09 3.31 -4.40
N GLY A 114 1.45 3.47 -3.12
CA GLY A 114 0.82 2.77 -2.01
C GLY A 114 -0.22 3.63 -1.31
N ILE A 115 -1.45 3.13 -1.19
CA ILE A 115 -2.53 3.86 -0.55
C ILE A 115 -3.45 2.92 0.23
N PHE A 116 -3.88 3.37 1.41
CA PHE A 116 -4.90 2.69 2.19
C PHE A 116 -6.23 3.43 2.00
N PRO A 117 -7.18 2.90 1.20
CA PRO A 117 -8.42 3.60 0.88
C PRO A 117 -9.31 3.85 2.11
N GLU A 118 -9.13 3.14 3.22
CA GLU A 118 -9.77 3.46 4.52
C GLU A 118 -9.36 4.86 5.04
N GLY A 119 -8.20 5.37 4.61
CA GLY A 119 -7.67 6.69 4.99
C GLY A 119 -7.15 6.79 6.44
N THR A 120 -7.41 5.79 7.26
CA THR A 120 -6.95 5.64 8.64
C THR A 120 -6.73 4.16 8.95
N ARG A 121 -6.01 3.89 10.05
CA ARG A 121 -5.95 2.54 10.61
C ARG A 121 -7.30 2.21 11.23
N ASN A 122 -7.86 1.06 10.88
CA ASN A 122 -9.03 0.51 11.53
C ASN A 122 -8.67 0.08 12.96
N LYS A 123 -9.33 0.71 13.94
CA LYS A 123 -9.23 0.43 15.37
C LYS A 123 -10.59 0.06 15.98
N THR A 124 -11.56 -0.26 15.13
CA THR A 124 -12.93 -0.60 15.49
C THR A 124 -13.14 -2.10 15.34
N ASP A 125 -14.27 -2.60 15.82
CA ASP A 125 -14.66 -4.01 15.65
C ASP A 125 -15.15 -4.34 14.22
N LYS A 126 -15.18 -3.34 13.32
CA LYS A 126 -15.55 -3.56 11.92
C LYS A 126 -14.48 -4.37 11.22
N PHE A 127 -14.91 -5.33 10.39
CA PHE A 127 -14.00 -6.14 9.58
C PHE A 127 -13.17 -5.29 8.60
N LEU A 128 -13.82 -4.33 7.93
CA LEU A 128 -13.22 -3.43 6.96
C LEU A 128 -13.95 -2.06 7.03
N LEU A 129 -13.23 -0.94 6.98
CA LEU A 129 -13.87 0.37 6.91
C LEU A 129 -14.24 0.72 5.46
N ARG A 130 -15.18 1.67 5.31
CA ARG A 130 -15.55 2.21 4.00
C ARG A 130 -14.33 2.79 3.27
N PHE A 131 -14.22 2.47 1.99
CA PHE A 131 -13.15 2.98 1.14
C PHE A 131 -13.48 4.37 0.59
N LYS A 132 -12.51 5.27 0.69
CA LYS A 132 -12.48 6.54 -0.04
C LYS A 132 -12.06 6.28 -1.48
N THR A 133 -12.57 7.09 -2.39
CA THR A 133 -12.37 6.96 -3.84
C THR A 133 -11.00 7.41 -4.35
N GLY A 134 -10.09 7.89 -3.49
CA GLY A 134 -8.80 8.44 -3.90
C GLY A 134 -7.93 7.44 -4.69
N ALA A 135 -7.92 6.17 -4.27
CA ALA A 135 -7.15 5.12 -4.93
C ALA A 135 -7.63 4.88 -6.38
N VAL A 136 -8.93 4.62 -6.54
CA VAL A 136 -9.56 4.37 -7.84
C VAL A 136 -9.59 5.60 -8.74
N SER A 137 -9.75 6.80 -8.17
CA SER A 137 -9.73 8.04 -8.94
C SER A 137 -8.34 8.31 -9.55
N MET A 138 -7.27 8.04 -8.80
CA MET A 138 -5.90 8.14 -9.33
C MET A 138 -5.65 7.09 -10.39
N ALA A 139 -6.05 5.83 -10.16
CA ALA A 139 -5.90 4.75 -11.12
C ALA A 139 -6.59 5.07 -12.45
N LYS A 140 -7.86 5.49 -12.41
CA LYS A 140 -8.63 5.88 -13.60
C LYS A 140 -7.97 7.01 -14.40
N LYS A 141 -7.47 8.04 -13.71
CA LYS A 141 -6.85 9.21 -14.36
C LYS A 141 -5.45 8.97 -14.92
N SER A 142 -4.80 7.90 -14.50
CA SER A 142 -3.41 7.58 -14.88
C SER A 142 -3.30 6.31 -15.71
N ASP A 143 -4.41 5.63 -15.99
CA ASP A 143 -4.43 4.31 -16.61
C ASP A 143 -3.60 3.25 -15.84
N ALA A 144 -3.44 3.45 -14.53
CA ALA A 144 -2.70 2.54 -13.66
C ALA A 144 -3.55 1.34 -13.25
N TYR A 145 -2.91 0.17 -13.11
CA TYR A 145 -3.54 -1.00 -12.52
C TYR A 145 -3.75 -0.81 -11.02
N ILE A 146 -4.90 -1.22 -10.53
CA ILE A 146 -5.14 -1.39 -9.09
C ILE A 146 -4.69 -2.79 -8.70
N VAL A 147 -3.80 -2.89 -7.72
CA VAL A 147 -3.37 -4.15 -7.12
C VAL A 147 -4.00 -4.27 -5.74
N PRO A 148 -5.10 -5.03 -5.59
CA PRO A 148 -5.77 -5.20 -4.32
C PRO A 148 -4.95 -6.10 -3.38
N PHE A 149 -4.93 -5.78 -2.09
CA PHE A 149 -4.36 -6.68 -1.07
C PHE A 149 -5.20 -6.73 0.21
N GLY A 150 -5.22 -7.91 0.85
CA GLY A 150 -5.84 -8.13 2.15
C GLY A 150 -4.82 -8.53 3.22
N LEU A 151 -4.86 -7.87 4.37
CA LEU A 151 -4.03 -8.07 5.55
C LEU A 151 -4.83 -8.65 6.73
N THR A 152 -4.32 -9.72 7.34
CA THR A 152 -4.87 -10.34 8.55
C THR A 152 -3.77 -10.68 9.55
N GLY A 153 -4.16 -11.11 10.76
CA GLY A 153 -3.26 -11.49 11.83
C GLY A 153 -2.63 -10.30 12.56
N ASP A 154 -1.59 -10.55 13.36
CA ASP A 154 -1.09 -9.58 14.32
C ASP A 154 0.42 -9.37 14.21
N TYR A 155 0.86 -8.15 14.50
CA TYR A 155 2.29 -7.82 14.63
C TYR A 155 2.80 -8.23 16.01
N LYS A 156 2.74 -9.54 16.30
CA LYS A 156 3.19 -10.15 17.56
C LYS A 156 4.44 -11.00 17.32
N PHE A 157 5.38 -10.95 18.26
CA PHE A 157 6.64 -11.68 18.16
C PHE A 157 6.40 -13.18 17.97
N ARG A 158 6.99 -13.75 16.91
CA ARG A 158 6.89 -15.16 16.48
C ARG A 158 5.47 -15.65 16.18
N SER A 159 4.50 -14.73 16.02
CA SER A 159 3.20 -15.10 15.49
C SER A 159 3.34 -15.57 14.04
N LYS A 160 2.62 -16.62 13.65
CA LYS A 160 2.58 -17.14 12.28
C LYS A 160 1.27 -16.80 11.55
N ASN A 161 0.45 -15.94 12.15
CA ASN A 161 -0.85 -15.52 11.60
C ASN A 161 -0.77 -14.28 10.72
N LEU A 162 0.33 -13.52 10.73
CA LEU A 162 0.45 -12.31 9.92
C LEU A 162 0.51 -12.66 8.43
N THR A 163 -0.54 -12.30 7.68
CA THR A 163 -0.68 -12.67 6.27
C THR A 163 -1.02 -11.45 5.43
N VAL A 164 -0.31 -11.29 4.30
CA VAL A 164 -0.69 -10.41 3.20
C VAL A 164 -0.97 -11.25 1.96
N ARG A 165 -2.09 -10.98 1.32
CA ARG A 165 -2.48 -11.65 0.07
C ARG A 165 -2.85 -10.63 -0.98
N TYR A 166 -2.28 -10.78 -2.18
CA TYR A 166 -2.57 -9.95 -3.34
C TYR A 166 -3.60 -10.63 -4.25
N GLY A 167 -4.58 -9.85 -4.72
CA GLY A 167 -5.54 -10.25 -5.73
C GLY A 167 -5.05 -9.98 -7.14
N GLU A 168 -5.90 -10.28 -8.12
CA GLU A 168 -5.59 -10.00 -9.52
C GLU A 168 -5.56 -8.48 -9.77
N PRO A 169 -4.54 -7.95 -10.46
CA PRO A 169 -4.51 -6.55 -10.83
C PRO A 169 -5.62 -6.26 -11.84
N PHE A 170 -6.30 -5.13 -11.69
CA PHE A 170 -7.34 -4.72 -12.63
C PHE A 170 -7.24 -3.23 -12.97
N LYS A 171 -7.63 -2.87 -14.19
CA LYS A 171 -7.79 -1.48 -14.59
C LYS A 171 -9.18 -0.98 -14.28
N VAL A 172 -9.31 0.35 -14.16
CA VAL A 172 -10.61 0.98 -13.96
C VAL A 172 -11.41 1.05 -15.26
N ASP A 173 -10.74 1.32 -16.39
CA ASP A 173 -11.31 1.38 -17.74
C ASP A 173 -12.74 1.97 -17.78
N ASP A 174 -13.71 1.16 -18.20
CA ASP A 174 -15.11 1.54 -18.42
C ASP A 174 -15.92 1.69 -17.12
N MET A 175 -15.40 1.26 -15.96
CA MET A 175 -16.10 1.39 -14.69
C MET A 175 -16.14 2.85 -14.24
N THR A 176 -17.26 3.27 -13.66
CA THR A 176 -17.34 4.49 -12.85
C THR A 176 -16.38 4.41 -11.65
N VAL A 177 -16.10 5.56 -11.03
CA VAL A 177 -15.23 5.61 -9.85
C VAL A 177 -15.84 4.80 -8.71
N GLU A 178 -17.16 4.87 -8.58
CA GLU A 178 -17.95 4.18 -7.58
C GLU A 178 -17.91 2.66 -7.78
N GLU A 179 -18.21 2.17 -8.99
CA GLU A 179 -18.16 0.72 -9.31
C GLU A 179 -16.76 0.14 -9.07
N ALA A 180 -15.72 0.85 -9.49
CA ALA A 180 -14.34 0.41 -9.25
C ALA A 180 -13.98 0.41 -7.75
N ASN A 181 -14.53 1.35 -6.98
CA ASN A 181 -14.32 1.42 -5.53
C ASN A 181 -15.00 0.28 -4.81
N ASP A 182 -16.21 -0.07 -5.22
CA ASP A 182 -16.98 -1.20 -4.67
C ASP A 182 -16.31 -2.53 -5.04
N LYS A 183 -15.85 -2.67 -6.28
CA LYS A 183 -15.02 -3.81 -6.70
C LYS A 183 -13.75 -3.94 -5.86
N LEU A 184 -13.02 -2.84 -5.66
CA LEU A 184 -11.82 -2.83 -4.80
C LEU A 184 -12.15 -3.24 -3.36
N TYR A 185 -13.23 -2.72 -2.80
CA TYR A 185 -13.67 -3.05 -1.44
C TYR A 185 -13.94 -4.56 -1.30
N HIS A 186 -14.76 -5.13 -2.17
CA HIS A 186 -15.13 -6.55 -2.10
C HIS A 186 -13.95 -7.47 -2.38
N GLU A 187 -13.03 -7.07 -3.26
CA GLU A 187 -11.83 -7.85 -3.51
C GLU A 187 -10.91 -7.87 -2.28
N VAL A 188 -10.71 -6.73 -1.60
CA VAL A 188 -9.94 -6.69 -0.34
C VAL A 188 -10.62 -7.53 0.75
N GLU A 189 -11.94 -7.40 0.90
CA GLU A 189 -12.73 -8.20 1.84
C GLU A 189 -12.58 -9.71 1.58
N ARG A 190 -12.70 -10.13 0.32
CA ARG A 190 -12.53 -11.52 -0.12
C ARG A 190 -11.13 -12.04 0.23
N LEU A 191 -10.07 -11.28 -0.09
CA LEU A 191 -8.69 -11.66 0.22
C LEU A 191 -8.44 -11.81 1.73
N MET A 192 -9.02 -10.93 2.55
CA MET A 192 -8.96 -11.04 4.00
C MET A 192 -9.67 -12.31 4.50
N GLN A 193 -10.85 -12.62 3.96
CA GLN A 193 -11.57 -13.85 4.31
C GLN A 193 -10.78 -15.12 3.92
N GLU A 194 -10.11 -15.13 2.76
CA GLU A 194 -9.25 -16.24 2.35
C GLU A 194 -8.10 -16.47 3.32
N ASN A 195 -7.46 -15.40 3.81
CA ASN A 195 -6.40 -15.53 4.79
C ASN A 195 -6.91 -16.18 6.08
N LEU A 196 -8.05 -15.72 6.60
CA LEU A 196 -8.65 -16.28 7.82
C LEU A 196 -9.10 -17.74 7.64
N LYS A 197 -9.58 -18.12 6.47
CA LYS A 197 -9.92 -19.52 6.16
C LYS A 197 -8.67 -20.39 6.18
N ALA A 198 -7.59 -19.95 5.53
CA ALA A 198 -6.33 -20.66 5.47
C ALA A 198 -5.65 -20.80 6.85
N GLU A 199 -5.87 -19.84 7.76
CA GLU A 199 -5.41 -19.91 9.16
C GLU A 199 -6.15 -20.98 9.96
N LYS A 200 -7.44 -21.23 9.70
CA LYS A 200 -8.23 -22.25 10.42
C LYS A 200 -7.91 -23.69 9.98
N THR A 201 -7.35 -23.86 8.79
CA THR A 201 -7.04 -25.17 8.20
C THR A 201 -5.58 -25.58 8.39
N ALA A 202 -4.75 -24.73 9.01
CA ALA A 202 -3.30 -24.91 9.17
C ALA A 202 -2.92 -25.18 10.62
#